data_AF-X1CB56-F1
#
_entry.id   AF-X1CB56-F1
#
_cell.length_a   1.000
_cell.length_b   1.000
_cell.length_c   1.000
_cell.angle_alpha   90.00
_cell.angle_beta   90.00
_cell.angle_gamma   90.00
#
_symmetry.space_group_name_H-M   'P 1'
#
loop_
_entity.id
_entity.type
_entity.pdbx_description
1 polymer ?
#
loop_
_entity_poly.entity_id
_entity_poly.type
_entity_poly.pdbx_seq_one_letter_code
_entity_poly.pdbx_strand_id
1 'polypeptide(L)'
;DPNLSVLSNASDLIISFSLILIFGFLSFMLERAARLRGAEVSSRAVYYLRTDINNAISRQSFSYFDKTETGQLISRATSDVEESEQIFGMGLTLGLRSILQLGGVTIGFIFFSIELSWLLSIAIGSSLLLSYYLAKKLKPIFLETRNSFGELTNIIRENIVGDTYGYLLDQF
;
A
#
# COMPACT_ATOMS: atom_id res chain seq x y z
N ASP A 1 40.73 3.77 42.28
CA ASP A 1 40.02 2.58 42.78
C ASP A 1 39.19 1.90 41.71
N PRO A 2 39.33 0.58 41.54
CA PRO A 2 38.55 -0.22 40.59
C PRO A 2 37.03 -0.15 40.83
N ASN A 3 36.60 0.15 42.06
CA ASN A 3 35.18 0.32 42.39
C ASN A 3 34.57 1.62 41.82
N LEU A 4 35.35 2.70 41.67
CA LEU A 4 34.86 3.97 41.11
C LEU A 4 34.63 3.87 39.59
N SER A 5 35.46 3.11 38.86
CA SER A 5 35.27 2.84 37.43
C SER A 5 34.11 1.89 37.14
N VAL A 6 33.80 0.96 38.05
CA VAL A 6 32.63 0.07 37.90
C VAL A 6 31.33 0.84 38.13
N LEU A 7 31.31 1.77 39.10
CA LEU A 7 30.14 2.62 39.36
C LEU A 7 29.86 3.63 38.24
N SER A 8 30.90 4.22 37.62
CA SER A 8 30.71 5.11 36.46
C SER A 8 30.17 4.36 35.23
N ASN A 9 30.69 3.16 34.96
CA ASN A 9 30.19 2.34 33.86
C ASN A 9 28.73 1.90 34.11
N ALA A 10 28.38 1.58 35.35
CA ALA A 10 27.01 1.23 35.72
C ALA A 10 26.05 2.43 35.55
N SER A 11 26.46 3.65 35.96
CA SER A 11 25.64 4.85 35.75
C SER A 11 25.47 5.18 34.27
N ASP A 12 26.53 5.06 33.47
CA ASP A 12 26.50 5.37 32.03
C ASP A 12 25.60 4.38 31.26
N LEU A 13 25.61 3.10 31.65
CA LEU A 13 24.71 2.09 31.11
C LEU A 13 23.25 2.39 31.47
N ILE A 14 22.96 2.78 32.71
CA ILE A 14 21.60 3.12 33.15
C ILE A 14 21.09 4.36 32.42
N ILE A 15 21.93 5.38 32.25
CA ILE A 15 21.59 6.60 31.51
C ILE A 15 21.30 6.27 30.04
N SER A 16 22.18 5.49 29.39
CA SER A 16 22.01 5.08 28.00
C SER A 16 20.74 4.26 27.80
N PHE A 17 20.47 3.31 28.69
CA PHE A 17 19.25 2.50 28.65
C PHE A 17 17.99 3.35 28.84
N SER A 18 18.03 4.30 29.78
CA SER A 18 16.92 5.23 30.02
C SER A 18 16.66 6.13 28.80
N LEU A 19 17.72 6.64 28.15
CA LEU A 19 17.61 7.42 26.92
C LEU A 19 17.02 6.61 25.77
N ILE A 20 17.43 5.35 25.60
CA ILE A 20 16.86 4.45 24.59
C ILE A 20 15.37 4.22 24.86
N LEU A 21 14.97 3.99 26.11
CA LEU A 21 13.55 3.81 26.47
C LEU A 21 12.72 5.07 26.21
N ILE A 22 13.21 6.24 26.61
CA ILE A 22 12.52 7.51 26.38
C ILE A 22 12.39 7.78 24.88
N PHE A 23 13.47 7.60 24.12
CA PHE A 23 13.46 7.79 22.68
C PHE A 23 12.55 6.78 21.96
N GLY A 24 12.58 5.52 22.39
CA GLY A 24 11.70 4.47 21.88
C GLY A 24 10.23 4.77 22.16
N PHE A 25 9.91 5.21 23.38
CA PHE A 25 8.55 5.61 23.76
C PHE A 25 8.07 6.85 22.97
N LEU A 26 8.91 7.87 22.84
CA LEU A 26 8.60 9.06 22.05
C LEU A 26 8.38 8.70 20.57
N SER A 27 9.26 7.88 20.00
CA SER A 27 9.13 7.39 18.63
C SER A 27 7.82 6.62 18.44
N PHE A 28 7.49 5.73 19.37
CA PHE A 28 6.21 5.00 19.35
C PHE A 28 5.01 5.95 19.36
N MET A 29 5.02 6.98 20.22
CA MET A 29 3.93 7.95 20.30
C MET A 29 3.79 8.78 19.02
N LEU A 30 4.91 9.23 18.45
CA LEU A 30 4.92 9.96 17.18
C LEU A 30 4.42 9.08 16.03
N GLU A 31 4.86 7.83 15.95
CA GLU A 31 4.39 6.88 14.94
C GLU A 31 2.89 6.59 15.07
N ARG A 32 2.38 6.47 16.29
CA ARG A 32 0.94 6.27 16.55
C ARG A 32 0.13 7.49 16.15
N ALA A 33 0.59 8.69 16.50
CA ALA A 33 -0.07 9.93 16.12
C ALA A 33 -0.08 10.12 14.59
N ALA A 34 1.05 9.92 13.92
CA ALA A 34 1.17 10.01 12.48
C ALA A 34 0.25 9.00 11.76
N ARG A 35 0.15 7.77 12.28
CA ARG A 35 -0.74 6.73 11.74
C ARG A 35 -2.22 7.12 11.85
N LEU A 36 -2.65 7.61 13.00
CA LEU A 36 -4.05 8.01 13.21
C LEU A 36 -4.43 9.22 12.33
N ARG A 37 -3.55 10.23 12.26
CA ARG A 37 -3.75 11.40 11.39
C ARG A 37 -3.78 11.01 9.92
N GLY A 38 -2.87 10.12 9.49
CA GLY A 38 -2.85 9.59 8.12
C GLY A 38 -4.14 8.85 7.77
N ALA A 39 -4.64 8.00 8.67
CA ALA A 39 -5.92 7.30 8.48
C ALA A 39 -7.11 8.26 8.38
N GLU A 40 -7.14 9.31 9.21
CA GLU A 40 -8.18 10.34 9.18
C GLU A 40 -8.18 11.11 7.85
N VAL A 41 -6.99 11.51 7.38
CA VAL A 41 -6.83 12.20 6.08
C VAL A 41 -7.28 11.32 4.93
N SER A 42 -6.89 10.04 4.93
CA SER A 42 -7.33 9.09 3.92
C SER A 42 -8.84 8.93 3.88
N SER A 43 -9.45 8.69 5.05
CA SER A 43 -10.89 8.44 5.14
C SER A 43 -11.67 9.64 4.59
N ARG A 44 -11.20 10.86 4.89
CA ARG A 44 -11.76 12.08 4.28
C ARG A 44 -11.56 12.14 2.77
N ALA A 45 -10.37 11.81 2.26
CA ALA A 45 -10.12 11.80 0.82
C ALA A 45 -11.08 10.84 0.08
N VAL A 46 -11.29 9.64 0.63
CA VAL A 46 -12.23 8.64 0.08
C VAL A 46 -13.66 9.14 0.13
N TYR A 47 -14.07 9.76 1.25
CA TYR A 47 -15.40 10.33 1.38
C TYR A 47 -15.70 11.38 0.31
N TYR A 48 -14.75 12.30 0.06
CA TYR A 48 -14.89 13.30 -1.01
C TYR A 48 -14.92 12.64 -2.39
N LEU A 49 -14.06 11.65 -2.65
CA LEU A 49 -14.05 10.92 -3.92
C LEU A 49 -15.40 10.24 -4.21
N ARG A 50 -15.99 9.53 -3.23
CA ARG A 50 -17.32 8.91 -3.35
C ARG A 50 -18.40 9.95 -3.62
N THR A 51 -18.33 11.08 -2.92
CA THR A 51 -19.30 12.16 -3.04
C THR A 51 -19.24 12.80 -4.44
N ASP A 52 -18.04 13.07 -4.95
CA ASP A 52 -17.84 13.67 -6.27
C ASP A 52 -18.30 12.74 -7.40
N ILE A 53 -17.99 11.45 -7.29
CA ILE A 53 -18.44 10.42 -8.24
C ILE A 53 -19.97 10.31 -8.25
N ASN A 54 -20.60 10.22 -7.07
CA ASN A 54 -22.05 10.15 -6.99
C ASN A 54 -22.71 11.39 -7.61
N ASN A 55 -22.18 12.58 -7.30
CA ASN A 55 -22.65 13.83 -7.88
C ASN A 55 -22.45 13.89 -9.41
N ALA A 56 -21.36 13.33 -9.92
CA ALA A 56 -21.09 13.26 -11.36
C ALA A 56 -22.04 12.30 -12.07
N ILE A 57 -22.35 11.15 -11.45
CA ILE A 57 -23.32 10.17 -11.97
C ILE A 57 -24.72 10.78 -11.98
N SER A 58 -25.17 11.38 -10.87
CA SER A 58 -26.51 11.97 -10.78
C SER A 58 -26.77 13.14 -11.75
N ARG A 59 -25.71 13.77 -12.28
CA ARG A 59 -25.80 14.85 -13.27
C ARG A 59 -25.83 14.37 -14.73
N GLN A 60 -25.70 13.07 -14.99
CA GLN A 60 -25.78 12.55 -16.35
C GLN A 60 -27.21 12.60 -16.91
N SER A 61 -27.31 12.70 -18.23
CA SER A 61 -28.61 12.76 -18.92
C SER A 61 -29.27 11.37 -18.97
N PHE A 62 -30.60 11.34 -19.11
CA PHE A 62 -31.33 10.09 -19.34
C PHE A 62 -30.78 9.30 -20.54
N SER A 63 -30.45 9.99 -21.64
CA SER A 63 -29.87 9.34 -22.83
C SER A 63 -28.50 8.70 -22.58
N TYR A 64 -27.75 9.16 -21.57
CA TYR A 64 -26.50 8.52 -21.15
C TYR A 64 -26.77 7.19 -20.45
N PHE A 65 -27.80 7.14 -19.60
CA PHE A 65 -28.23 5.92 -18.91
C PHE A 65 -28.92 4.91 -19.84
N ASP A 66 -29.55 5.36 -20.93
CA ASP A 66 -30.10 4.45 -21.95
C ASP A 66 -29.00 3.70 -22.73
N LYS A 67 -27.80 4.27 -22.80
CA LYS A 67 -26.65 3.71 -23.53
C LYS A 67 -25.66 2.96 -22.62
N THR A 68 -25.83 3.05 -21.30
CA THR A 68 -24.88 2.52 -20.32
C THR A 68 -25.63 1.74 -19.26
N GLU A 69 -25.22 0.50 -19.00
CA GLU A 69 -25.76 -0.27 -17.87
C GLU A 69 -25.44 0.45 -16.56
N THR A 70 -26.46 1.10 -15.97
CA THR A 70 -26.30 1.93 -14.77
C THR A 70 -25.71 1.12 -13.61
N GLY A 71 -26.08 -0.15 -13.48
CA GLY A 71 -25.51 -1.06 -12.48
C GLY A 71 -24.02 -1.34 -12.70
N GLN A 72 -23.57 -1.49 -13.94
CA GLN A 72 -22.16 -1.68 -14.26
C GLN A 72 -21.34 -0.41 -13.99
N LEU A 73 -21.91 0.77 -14.28
CA LEU A 73 -21.29 2.06 -14.00
C LEU A 73 -21.06 2.26 -12.49
N ILE A 74 -22.09 2.03 -11.67
CA ILE A 74 -22.02 2.17 -10.21
C ILE A 74 -21.06 1.14 -9.62
N SER A 75 -21.10 -0.11 -10.11
CA SER A 75 -20.21 -1.18 -9.66
C SER A 75 -18.74 -0.83 -9.91
N ARG A 76 -18.39 -0.42 -11.14
CA ARG A 76 -17.02 0.01 -11.48
C ARG A 76 -16.60 1.21 -10.66
N ALA A 77 -17.44 2.24 -10.58
CA ALA A 77 -17.12 3.44 -9.82
C ALA A 77 -16.91 3.16 -8.32
N THR A 78 -17.67 2.22 -7.75
CA THR A 78 -17.49 1.80 -6.35
C THR A 78 -16.18 1.03 -6.18
N SER A 79 -15.90 0.05 -7.05
CA SER A 79 -14.65 -0.72 -7.00
C SER A 79 -13.42 0.15 -7.20
N ASP A 80 -13.45 1.11 -8.13
CA ASP A 80 -12.34 2.03 -8.38
C ASP A 80 -12.06 2.93 -7.15
N VAL A 81 -13.12 3.32 -6.43
CA VAL A 81 -12.98 4.09 -5.17
C VAL A 81 -12.39 3.22 -4.06
N GLU A 82 -12.81 1.96 -3.96
CA GLU A 82 -12.24 1.01 -2.98
C GLU A 82 -10.75 0.74 -3.24
N GLU A 83 -10.33 0.60 -4.51
CA GLU A 83 -8.91 0.50 -4.85
C GLU A 83 -8.16 1.79 -4.51
N SER A 84 -8.76 2.96 -4.80
CA SER A 84 -8.18 4.25 -4.47
C SER A 84 -8.04 4.46 -2.95
N GLU A 85 -8.98 3.94 -2.16
CA GLU A 85 -8.94 3.98 -0.69
C GLU A 85 -7.69 3.32 -0.12
N GLN A 86 -7.22 2.22 -0.72
CA GLN A 86 -5.96 1.59 -0.28
C GLN A 86 -4.75 2.50 -0.51
N ILE A 87 -4.74 3.25 -1.61
CA ILE A 87 -3.68 4.20 -1.95
C ILE A 87 -3.69 5.39 -0.98
N PHE A 88 -4.86 5.99 -0.75
CA PHE A 88 -4.98 7.12 0.17
C PHE A 88 -4.72 6.71 1.62
N GLY A 89 -5.12 5.49 2.01
CA GLY A 89 -5.08 4.97 3.38
C GLY A 89 -3.71 4.55 3.81
N MET A 90 -3.23 3.50 3.17
CA MET A 90 -2.00 2.87 3.56
C MET A 90 -0.87 3.26 2.61
N GLY A 91 -1.14 3.38 1.31
CA GLY A 91 -0.13 3.65 0.28
C GLY A 91 0.64 4.95 0.52
N LEU A 92 -0.05 6.08 0.63
CA LEU A 92 0.57 7.40 0.80
C LEU A 92 1.32 7.49 2.13
N THR A 93 0.69 7.08 3.24
CA THR A 93 1.30 7.12 4.58
C THR A 93 2.55 6.25 4.65
N LEU A 94 2.47 5.03 4.10
CA LEU A 94 3.61 4.11 4.07
C LEU A 94 4.71 4.64 3.16
N GLY A 95 4.37 5.12 1.97
CA GLY A 95 5.34 5.67 1.00
C GLY A 95 6.11 6.87 1.57
N LEU A 96 5.40 7.85 2.14
CA LEU A 96 6.01 9.01 2.80
C LEU A 96 6.93 8.57 3.95
N ARG A 97 6.47 7.65 4.80
CA ARG A 97 7.27 7.11 5.90
C ARG A 97 8.53 6.42 5.38
N SER A 98 8.41 5.58 4.36
CA SER A 98 9.55 4.86 3.78
C SER A 98 10.59 5.82 3.20
N ILE A 99 10.17 6.89 2.51
CA ILE A 99 11.09 7.90 1.98
C ILE A 99 11.82 8.64 3.11
N LEU A 100 11.07 9.11 4.12
CA LEU A 100 11.65 9.81 5.26
C LEU A 100 12.59 8.91 6.07
N GLN A 101 12.24 7.65 6.26
CA GLN A 101 13.06 6.67 6.96
C GLN A 101 14.34 6.36 6.19
N LEU A 102 14.24 6.14 4.87
CA LEU A 102 15.41 5.89 4.03
C LEU A 102 16.36 7.09 4.08
N GLY A 103 15.84 8.30 3.86
CA GLY A 103 16.64 9.52 3.94
C GLY A 103 17.26 9.74 5.32
N GLY A 104 16.48 9.55 6.39
CA GLY A 104 16.97 9.70 7.77
C GLY A 104 18.07 8.71 8.14
N VAL A 105 17.92 7.45 7.74
CA VAL A 105 18.96 6.43 7.93
C VAL A 105 20.21 6.80 7.13
N THR A 106 20.08 7.13 5.84
CA THR A 106 21.24 7.52 5.01
C THR A 106 21.98 8.71 5.61
N ILE A 107 21.28 9.78 5.99
CA ILE A 107 21.89 10.97 6.61
C ILE A 107 22.58 10.59 7.93
N GLY A 108 21.93 9.78 8.77
CA GLY A 108 22.50 9.31 10.03
C GLY A 108 23.81 8.54 9.84
N PHE A 109 23.87 7.67 8.83
CA PHE A 109 25.09 6.92 8.52
C PHE A 109 26.20 7.81 7.94
N ILE A 110 25.88 8.81 7.11
CA ILE A 110 26.87 9.77 6.62
C ILE A 110 27.55 10.50 7.79
N PHE A 111 26.78 10.92 8.80
CA PHE A 111 27.33 11.58 9.99
C PHE A 111 28.14 10.64 10.88
N PHE A 112 27.75 9.36 10.98
CA PHE A 112 28.47 8.39 11.79
C PHE A 112 29.81 7.98 11.14
N SER A 113 29.77 7.59 9.87
CA SER A 113 30.97 7.20 9.11
C SER A 113 30.64 7.12 7.62
N ILE A 114 31.36 7.88 6.81
CA ILE A 114 31.19 7.90 5.36
C ILE A 114 31.45 6.53 4.69
N GLU A 115 32.38 5.74 5.22
CA GLU A 115 32.75 4.42 4.67
C GLU A 115 31.58 3.42 4.78
N LEU A 116 30.98 3.31 5.97
CA LEU A 116 29.77 2.53 6.22
C LEU A 116 28.58 2.99 5.36
N SER A 117 28.42 4.30 5.14
CA SER A 117 27.36 4.85 4.29
C SER A 117 27.45 4.37 2.84
N TRP A 118 28.65 4.32 2.27
CA TRP A 118 28.87 3.81 0.91
C TRP A 118 28.52 2.33 0.80
N LEU A 119 28.95 1.52 1.77
CA LEU A 119 28.64 0.09 1.81
C LEU A 119 27.13 -0.16 1.84
N LEU A 120 26.40 0.57 2.69
CA LEU A 120 24.94 0.50 2.76
C LEU A 120 24.27 0.97 1.48
N SER A 121 24.77 2.03 0.85
CA SER A 121 24.20 2.55 -0.40
C SER A 121 24.32 1.52 -1.53
N ILE A 122 25.44 0.80 -1.61
CA ILE A 122 25.63 -0.32 -2.55
C ILE A 122 24.67 -1.48 -2.22
N ALA A 123 24.49 -1.81 -0.93
CA ALA A 123 23.57 -2.86 -0.51
C ALA A 123 22.11 -2.53 -0.88
N ILE A 124 21.65 -1.30 -0.58
CA ILE A 124 20.31 -0.82 -0.94
C ILE A 124 20.15 -0.80 -2.46
N GLY A 125 21.14 -0.26 -3.20
CA GLY A 125 21.11 -0.19 -4.65
C GLY A 125 21.04 -1.56 -5.31
N SER A 126 21.84 -2.53 -4.85
CA SER A 126 21.83 -3.90 -5.37
C SER A 126 20.52 -4.63 -5.06
N SER A 127 19.94 -4.43 -3.88
CA SER A 127 18.62 -4.93 -3.53
C SER A 127 17.53 -4.36 -4.45
N LEU A 128 17.52 -3.05 -4.69
CA LEU A 128 16.56 -2.41 -5.59
C LEU A 128 16.68 -2.91 -7.03
N LEU A 129 17.91 -3.06 -7.54
CA LEU A 129 18.16 -3.61 -8.87
C LEU A 129 17.67 -5.05 -9.00
N LEU A 130 17.94 -5.89 -8.00
CA LEU A 130 17.46 -7.27 -7.97
C LEU A 130 15.92 -7.32 -7.94
N SER A 131 15.29 -6.55 -7.06
CA SER A 131 13.83 -6.45 -6.98
C SER A 131 13.22 -5.98 -8.30
N TYR A 132 13.82 -4.97 -8.94
CA TYR A 132 13.37 -4.49 -10.26
C TYR A 132 13.49 -5.56 -11.33
N TYR A 133 14.63 -6.28 -11.39
CA TYR A 133 14.83 -7.36 -12.34
C TYR A 133 13.83 -8.50 -12.14
N LEU A 134 13.61 -8.93 -10.89
CA LEU A 134 12.61 -9.94 -10.54
C LEU A 134 11.20 -9.48 -10.93
N ALA A 135 10.81 -8.26 -10.58
CA ALA A 135 9.50 -7.71 -10.92
C ALA A 135 9.28 -7.69 -12.43
N LYS A 136 10.29 -7.27 -13.21
CA LYS A 136 10.23 -7.25 -14.68
C LYS A 136 10.06 -8.66 -15.26
N LYS A 137 10.75 -9.65 -14.68
CA LYS A 137 10.69 -11.05 -15.13
C LYS A 137 9.39 -11.76 -14.75
N LEU A 138 8.85 -11.45 -13.57
CA LEU A 138 7.60 -12.06 -13.07
C LEU A 138 6.35 -11.45 -13.70
N LYS A 139 6.37 -10.16 -14.04
CA LYS A 139 5.23 -9.46 -14.64
C LYS A 139 4.55 -10.22 -15.81
N PRO A 140 5.26 -10.69 -16.86
CA PRO A 140 4.62 -11.41 -17.95
C PRO A 140 3.98 -12.73 -17.50
N ILE A 141 4.62 -13.47 -16.58
CA ILE A 141 4.11 -14.75 -16.05
C ILE A 141 2.81 -14.53 -15.28
N PHE A 142 2.74 -13.47 -14.46
CA PHE A 142 1.52 -13.08 -13.77
C PHE A 142 0.39 -12.70 -14.74
N LEU A 143 0.71 -12.00 -15.82
CA LEU A 143 -0.27 -11.62 -16.84
C LEU A 143 -0.81 -12.84 -17.60
N GLU A 144 0.06 -13.77 -17.97
CA GLU A 144 -0.32 -15.04 -18.61
C GLU A 144 -1.23 -15.86 -17.69
N THR A 145 -0.84 -16.03 -16.42
CA THR A 145 -1.65 -16.73 -15.41
C THR A 145 -3.03 -16.09 -15.28
N ARG A 146 -3.09 -14.75 -15.19
CA ARG A 146 -4.35 -14.01 -15.09
C ARG A 146 -5.24 -14.21 -16.33
N ASN A 147 -4.65 -14.25 -17.52
CA ASN A 147 -5.39 -14.48 -18.76
C ASN A 147 -5.97 -15.90 -18.80
N SER A 148 -5.20 -16.93 -18.44
CA SER A 148 -5.68 -18.31 -18.37
C SER A 148 -6.83 -18.49 -17.36
N PHE A 149 -6.75 -17.84 -16.20
CA PHE A 149 -7.88 -17.80 -15.25
C PHE A 149 -9.12 -17.12 -15.84
N GLY A 150 -8.94 -16.06 -16.63
CA GLY A 150 -10.03 -15.37 -17.33
C GLY A 150 -10.72 -16.26 -18.37
N GLU A 151 -9.94 -17.01 -19.16
CA GLU A 151 -10.46 -17.97 -20.15
C GLU A 151 -11.25 -19.10 -19.49
N LEU A 152 -10.69 -19.72 -18.44
CA LEU A 152 -11.38 -20.73 -17.63
C LEU A 152 -12.71 -20.21 -17.07
N THR A 153 -12.70 -18.99 -16.53
CA THR A 153 -13.91 -18.36 -15.99
C THR A 153 -14.95 -18.12 -17.08
N ASN A 154 -14.52 -17.72 -18.28
CA ASN A 154 -15.43 -17.53 -19.42
C ASN A 154 -16.04 -18.86 -19.88
N ILE A 155 -15.26 -19.93 -20.00
CA ILE A 155 -15.78 -21.26 -20.36
C ILE A 155 -16.83 -21.74 -19.34
N ILE A 156 -16.56 -21.58 -18.05
CA ILE A 156 -17.54 -21.93 -16.99
C ILE A 156 -18.80 -21.10 -17.13
N ARG A 157 -18.67 -19.78 -17.38
CA ARG A 157 -19.82 -18.88 -17.56
C ARG A 157 -20.65 -19.27 -18.79
N GLU A 158 -20.01 -19.55 -19.92
CA GLU A 158 -20.68 -19.97 -21.15
C GLU A 158 -21.42 -21.30 -20.98
N ASN A 159 -20.82 -22.27 -20.29
CA ASN A 159 -21.49 -23.55 -20.01
C ASN A 159 -22.70 -23.38 -19.09
N ILE A 160 -22.58 -22.63 -17.99
CA ILE A 160 -23.70 -22.42 -17.05
C ILE A 160 -24.85 -21.64 -17.72
N VAL A 161 -24.52 -20.58 -18.45
CA VAL A 161 -25.50 -19.74 -19.14
C VAL A 161 -26.12 -20.51 -20.32
N GLY A 162 -25.29 -21.22 -21.09
CA GLY A 162 -25.70 -22.04 -22.23
C GLY A 162 -26.63 -23.19 -21.83
N ASP A 163 -26.32 -23.92 -20.76
CA ASP A 163 -27.17 -25.00 -20.24
C ASP A 163 -28.53 -24.45 -19.78
N THR A 164 -28.52 -23.29 -19.11
CA THR A 164 -29.76 -22.60 -18.68
C THR A 164 -30.64 -22.19 -19.87
N TYR A 165 -30.07 -21.65 -20.95
CA TYR A 165 -30.83 -21.31 -22.16
C TYR A 165 -31.27 -22.54 -22.96
N GLY A 166 -30.46 -23.59 -22.99
CA GLY A 166 -30.80 -24.87 -23.63
C GLY A 166 -32.03 -25.52 -22.98
N TYR A 167 -32.05 -25.59 -21.64
CA TYR A 167 -33.21 -26.11 -20.89
C TYR A 167 -34.50 -25.31 -21.10
N LEU A 168 -34.40 -23.99 -21.30
CA LEU A 168 -35.57 -23.14 -21.55
C LEU A 168 -36.10 -23.28 -22.97
N LEU A 169 -35.23 -23.55 -23.96
CA LEU A 169 -35.63 -23.80 -25.34
C LEU A 169 -36.23 -25.20 -25.54
N ASP A 170 -35.76 -26.20 -24.79
CA ASP A 170 -36.33 -27.56 -24.80
C ASP A 170 -37.70 -27.67 -24.08
N GLN A 171 -38.12 -26.63 -23.34
CA GLN A 171 -39.43 -26.56 -22.66
C GLN A 171 -40.54 -25.89 -23.49
N PHE A 172 -40.26 -25.43 -24.71
CA PHE A 172 -41.25 -24.90 -25.66
C PHE A 172 -41.30 -25.74 -26.94
#